data_AF-A0A0D2DJ37-F1
#
_entry.id   AF-A0A0D2DJ37-F1
#
_cell.length_a   1.000
_cell.length_b   1.000
_cell.length_c   1.000
_cell.angle_alpha   90.00
_cell.angle_beta   90.00
_cell.angle_gamma   90.00
#
_symmetry.space_group_name_H-M   'P 1'
#
loop_
_entity.id
_entity.type
_entity.pdbx_description
1 polymer ?
#
loop_
_entity_poly.entity_id
_entity_poly.type
_entity_poly.pdbx_seq_one_letter_code
_entity_poly.pdbx_strand_id
1 'polypeptide(L)'
;MASSLTNTLRTRVNVQQPLRYACSQRKSHSSAHAQTVINQGTTKEPLIPASTNAGDTTVTNPLARLSTSSLLRTLLLSTFFTSPWLFRPGFAVFEKIAHSQSAWLNPDRNPLVRAIVHPLVYKQFCAGRNQKEIGQTSAEIRRLGFSGVVLCYGREVQVEGDKFVGYDDSKAAVMDKEIEQWADGNLATLDMIGEGDWLGIKYSGAGTNITKALMKGDKAPAKFVEAMEKICQRAASKGCRIWIDAEQQTLQAAIDQWTFDLMRRYNQPGRRALIYNTIQAYLKSSRDKVQHQLQLSRQEGWRLGIKLVRGAYINNDIREAIHDTKADTDASYNGIVEDLLCGKFPAMADQESVDLDLLLAGHNASTIRGAARLASTLAAESKLKVVPEFGQLQGMADDIGCELLQMADNTKRDSALPLANSYIPRVYKCLTWGSIQECMQYLTRRLVENRGAADRMKVGAAEFRKELLRRIGIRTQTP
;
A
#
# COMPACT_ATOMS: atom_id res chain seq x y z
N MET A 1 14.51 -48.93 -33.13
CA MET A 1 14.83 -48.68 -34.56
C MET A 1 14.55 -47.22 -34.84
N ALA A 2 15.59 -46.43 -35.07
CA ALA A 2 15.48 -45.03 -35.49
C ALA A 2 15.44 -44.99 -37.02
N SER A 3 14.45 -44.30 -37.60
CA SER A 3 14.48 -43.70 -38.97
C SER A 3 13.06 -43.55 -39.54
N SER A 4 12.51 -42.34 -39.48
CA SER A 4 11.53 -41.78 -40.42
C SER A 4 11.57 -40.26 -40.18
N LEU A 5 12.49 -39.51 -40.79
CA LEU A 5 12.51 -38.99 -42.16
C LEU A 5 11.26 -38.19 -42.56
N THR A 6 11.44 -36.87 -42.44
CA THR A 6 11.18 -35.82 -43.44
C THR A 6 9.78 -35.24 -43.67
N ASN A 7 9.71 -33.94 -43.34
CA ASN A 7 9.18 -32.81 -44.12
C ASN A 7 7.71 -32.79 -44.52
N THR A 8 6.97 -31.84 -43.93
CA THR A 8 5.91 -31.14 -44.67
C THR A 8 5.74 -29.69 -44.18
N LEU A 9 6.12 -28.77 -45.07
CA LEU A 9 5.54 -27.46 -45.38
C LEU A 9 5.36 -26.41 -44.27
N ARG A 10 6.31 -25.47 -44.24
CA ARG A 10 6.16 -24.09 -43.75
C ARG A 10 5.20 -23.31 -44.65
N THR A 11 4.08 -22.83 -44.13
CA THR A 11 3.31 -21.73 -44.72
C THR A 11 3.49 -20.46 -43.87
N ARG A 12 4.26 -19.51 -44.41
CA ARG A 12 4.38 -18.15 -43.90
C ARG A 12 3.18 -17.35 -44.39
N VAL A 13 2.33 -16.86 -43.49
CA VAL A 13 1.40 -15.77 -43.79
C VAL A 13 1.88 -14.55 -43.03
N ASN A 14 2.29 -13.55 -43.80
CA ASN A 14 2.85 -12.28 -43.37
C ASN A 14 1.74 -11.24 -43.52
N VAL A 15 1.19 -10.72 -42.43
CA VAL A 15 0.28 -9.55 -42.47
C VAL A 15 0.80 -8.52 -41.48
N GLN A 16 1.63 -7.62 -42.00
CA GLN A 16 1.99 -6.36 -41.39
C GLN A 16 1.01 -5.29 -41.86
N GLN A 17 0.22 -4.70 -40.95
CA GLN A 17 -0.32 -3.36 -41.13
C GLN A 17 -0.36 -2.62 -39.78
N PRO A 18 0.44 -1.58 -39.58
CA PRO A 18 0.37 -0.72 -38.40
C PRO A 18 -0.71 0.36 -38.60
N LEU A 19 -1.72 0.35 -37.73
CA LEU A 19 -2.74 1.39 -37.65
C LEU A 19 -2.13 2.68 -37.07
N ARG A 20 -1.87 3.65 -37.95
CA ARG A 20 -1.57 5.04 -37.59
C ARG A 20 -2.90 5.75 -37.28
N TYR A 21 -3.14 6.14 -36.03
CA TYR A 21 -4.13 7.17 -35.72
C TYR A 21 -3.43 8.49 -35.38
N ALA A 22 -3.70 9.48 -36.22
CA ALA A 22 -3.18 10.83 -36.11
C ALA A 22 -3.90 11.60 -34.99
N CYS A 23 -3.10 12.24 -34.13
CA CYS A 23 -3.55 13.13 -33.07
C CYS A 23 -3.99 14.48 -33.66
N SER A 24 -5.30 14.75 -33.74
CA SER A 24 -5.81 16.08 -34.11
C SER A 24 -5.94 16.95 -32.85
N GLN A 25 -5.10 17.98 -32.77
CA GLN A 25 -5.19 19.05 -31.78
C GLN A 25 -6.50 19.85 -31.98
N ARG A 26 -7.49 19.68 -31.09
CA ARG A 26 -8.57 20.66 -30.93
C ARG A 26 -8.37 21.45 -29.65
N LYS A 27 -7.91 22.68 -29.82
CA LYS A 27 -7.98 23.75 -28.82
C LYS A 27 -9.45 24.04 -28.54
N SER A 28 -9.91 23.82 -27.32
CA SER A 28 -11.15 24.43 -26.84
C SER A 28 -10.89 25.01 -25.46
N HIS A 29 -10.83 26.34 -25.41
CA HIS A 29 -10.93 27.12 -24.20
C HIS A 29 -12.41 27.12 -23.80
N SER A 30 -12.74 26.61 -22.62
CA SER A 30 -13.99 26.95 -21.95
C SER A 30 -13.76 26.97 -20.44
N SER A 31 -13.66 28.18 -19.91
CA SER A 31 -13.81 28.47 -18.50
C SER A 31 -15.30 28.44 -18.16
N ALA A 32 -15.73 27.49 -17.35
CA ALA A 32 -17.05 27.57 -16.72
C ALA A 32 -16.96 26.97 -15.31
N HIS A 33 -17.13 27.83 -14.31
CA HIS A 33 -17.39 27.48 -12.92
C HIS A 33 -18.62 26.58 -12.83
N ALA A 34 -18.43 25.27 -12.71
CA ALA A 34 -19.50 24.36 -12.29
C ALA A 34 -19.48 24.23 -10.77
N GLN A 35 -20.24 25.10 -10.10
CA GLN A 35 -20.67 24.88 -8.72
C GLN A 35 -21.67 23.72 -8.72
N THR A 36 -21.20 22.48 -8.58
CA THR A 36 -22.12 21.35 -8.39
C THR A 36 -22.59 21.33 -6.95
N VAL A 37 -23.85 21.74 -6.79
CA VAL A 37 -24.65 21.66 -5.56
C VAL A 37 -24.65 20.22 -5.03
N ILE A 38 -24.38 20.11 -3.73
CA ILE A 38 -24.35 18.90 -2.92
C ILE A 38 -25.73 18.24 -2.99
N ASN A 39 -25.87 17.15 -3.74
CA ASN A 39 -27.06 16.32 -3.67
C ASN A 39 -26.82 15.22 -2.63
N GLN A 40 -27.62 15.24 -1.57
CA GLN A 40 -27.59 14.30 -0.45
C GLN A 40 -28.11 12.93 -0.90
N GLY A 41 -27.29 12.20 -1.66
CA GLY A 41 -27.55 10.81 -1.98
C GLY A 41 -27.19 9.93 -0.80
N THR A 42 -28.18 9.43 -0.09
CA THR A 42 -28.08 8.30 0.84
C THR A 42 -27.59 7.06 0.08
N THR A 43 -26.28 6.87 -0.02
CA THR A 43 -25.67 5.66 -0.61
C THR A 43 -25.19 4.72 0.49
N LYS A 44 -25.53 3.44 0.30
CA LYS A 44 -25.44 2.36 1.30
C LYS A 44 -24.03 2.19 1.85
N GLU A 45 -23.91 2.24 3.17
CA GLU A 45 -22.76 1.75 3.93
C GLU A 45 -23.16 0.44 4.64
N PRO A 46 -22.76 -0.75 4.14
CA PRO A 46 -22.79 -1.96 4.96
C PRO A 46 -21.43 -2.66 5.01
N LEU A 47 -20.82 -2.65 6.19
CA LEU A 47 -20.02 -3.73 6.77
C LEU A 47 -20.58 -3.96 8.20
N ILE A 48 -21.87 -4.36 8.23
CA ILE A 48 -22.73 -4.79 9.35
C ILE A 48 -22.77 -3.87 10.60
N PRO A 49 -23.95 -3.35 11.01
CA PRO A 49 -24.13 -2.53 12.22
C PRO A 49 -23.90 -3.32 13.53
N ALA A 50 -23.59 -2.58 14.60
CA ALA A 50 -23.12 -3.10 15.88
C ALA A 50 -24.18 -3.88 16.69
N SER A 51 -23.78 -5.00 17.29
CA SER A 51 -24.37 -5.51 18.54
C SER A 51 -23.22 -5.78 19.53
N THR A 52 -23.32 -5.17 20.71
CA THR A 52 -22.34 -5.32 21.80
C THR A 52 -22.81 -6.43 22.73
N ASN A 53 -22.14 -7.60 22.71
CA ASN A 53 -22.28 -8.58 23.78
C ASN A 53 -21.11 -8.45 24.75
N ALA A 54 -21.46 -8.16 26.00
CA ALA A 54 -20.55 -7.92 27.11
C ALA A 54 -20.01 -9.24 27.67
N GLY A 55 -18.69 -9.38 27.69
CA GLY A 55 -17.96 -10.43 28.40
C GLY A 55 -16.73 -9.81 29.07
N ASP A 56 -16.71 -9.81 30.39
CA ASP A 56 -15.76 -9.16 31.30
C ASP A 56 -14.37 -9.84 31.27
N THR A 57 -13.70 -9.79 30.13
CA THR A 57 -12.26 -9.99 30.06
C THR A 57 -11.62 -8.62 30.22
N THR A 58 -10.73 -8.45 31.18
CA THR A 58 -10.02 -7.20 31.46
C THR A 58 -9.59 -6.52 30.15
N VAL A 59 -10.41 -5.60 29.62
CA VAL A 59 -10.15 -4.98 28.33
C VAL A 59 -9.07 -3.95 28.59
N THR A 60 -7.82 -4.39 28.55
CA THR A 60 -6.71 -3.48 28.44
C THR A 60 -6.94 -2.68 27.18
N ASN A 61 -7.06 -1.35 27.33
CA ASN A 61 -7.15 -0.41 26.20
C ASN A 61 -6.13 -0.85 25.13
N PRO A 62 -6.53 -1.07 23.86
CA PRO A 62 -5.62 -1.53 22.82
C PRO A 62 -4.34 -0.68 22.72
N LEU A 63 -4.43 0.62 22.99
CA LEU A 63 -3.31 1.57 22.98
C LEU A 63 -2.31 1.37 24.15
N ALA A 64 -2.65 0.58 25.16
CA ALA A 64 -1.76 0.28 26.28
C ALA A 64 -0.46 -0.41 25.83
N ARG A 65 -0.47 -1.10 24.68
CA ARG A 65 0.73 -1.71 24.09
C ARG A 65 1.76 -0.69 23.58
N LEU A 66 1.34 0.55 23.27
CA LEU A 66 2.24 1.58 22.74
C LEU A 66 3.12 2.19 23.83
N SER A 67 4.33 2.62 23.45
CA SER A 67 5.20 3.39 24.36
C SER A 67 4.64 4.79 24.64
N THR A 68 4.93 5.34 25.83
CA THR A 68 4.46 6.70 26.18
C THR A 68 5.03 7.75 25.23
N SER A 69 6.26 7.56 24.75
CA SER A 69 6.87 8.41 23.72
C SER A 69 6.09 8.37 22.40
N SER A 70 5.60 7.20 21.98
CA SER A 70 4.78 7.06 20.78
C SER A 70 3.45 7.81 20.91
N LEU A 71 2.76 7.65 22.05
CA LEU A 71 1.50 8.37 22.33
C LEU A 71 1.69 9.90 22.27
N LEU A 72 2.72 10.42 22.94
CA LEU A 72 3.03 11.85 22.94
C LEU A 72 3.33 12.36 21.54
N ARG A 73 4.12 11.62 20.75
CA ARG A 73 4.46 11.99 19.38
C ARG A 73 3.21 12.04 18.50
N THR A 74 2.33 11.05 18.59
CA THR A 74 1.07 11.02 17.84
C THR A 74 0.15 12.18 18.22
N LEU A 75 0.08 12.56 19.50
CA LEU A 75 -0.71 13.71 19.95
C LEU A 75 -0.15 15.06 19.47
N LEU A 76 1.17 15.24 19.51
CA LEU A 76 1.84 16.43 18.97
C LEU A 76 1.59 16.56 17.46
N LEU A 77 1.75 15.48 16.72
CA LEU A 77 1.52 15.47 15.28
C LEU A 77 0.05 15.66 14.94
N SER A 78 -0.87 15.08 15.70
CA SER A 78 -2.31 15.31 15.52
C SER A 78 -2.64 16.80 15.65
N THR A 79 -1.99 17.51 16.57
CA THR A 79 -2.14 18.98 16.71
C THR A 79 -1.62 19.71 15.48
N PHE A 80 -0.45 19.32 14.96
CA PHE A 80 0.10 19.87 13.72
C PHE A 80 -0.84 19.64 12.52
N PHE A 81 -1.28 18.41 12.30
CA PHE A 81 -2.13 18.06 11.15
C PHE A 81 -3.54 18.62 11.22
N THR A 82 -4.08 18.87 12.42
CA THR A 82 -5.44 19.42 12.58
C THR A 82 -5.46 20.94 12.52
N SER A 83 -4.36 21.63 12.87
CA SER A 83 -4.26 23.09 12.81
C SER A 83 -3.86 23.58 11.40
N PRO A 84 -4.76 24.23 10.63
CA PRO A 84 -4.41 24.74 9.29
C PRO A 84 -3.28 25.77 9.32
N TRP A 85 -3.20 26.56 10.39
CA TRP A 85 -2.19 27.60 10.60
C TRP A 85 -0.78 27.04 10.84
N LEU A 86 -0.68 25.82 11.35
CA LEU A 86 0.60 25.12 11.49
C LEU A 86 0.92 24.31 10.22
N PHE A 87 -0.07 23.54 9.74
CA PHE A 87 0.14 22.62 8.63
C PHE A 87 0.47 23.33 7.33
N ARG A 88 -0.30 24.35 6.91
CA ARG A 88 -0.13 24.99 5.60
C ARG A 88 1.27 25.59 5.39
N PRO A 89 1.78 26.49 6.26
CA PRO A 89 3.12 27.05 6.06
C PRO A 89 4.20 25.98 6.24
N GLY A 90 4.06 25.06 7.21
CA GLY A 90 5.01 23.98 7.43
C GLY A 90 5.12 23.04 6.22
N PHE A 91 3.97 22.68 5.64
CA PHE A 91 3.91 21.84 4.45
C PHE A 91 4.47 22.54 3.22
N ALA A 92 4.16 23.82 2.99
CA ALA A 92 4.72 24.56 1.86
C ALA A 92 6.27 24.61 1.89
N VAL A 93 6.86 24.80 3.08
CA VAL A 93 8.31 24.72 3.28
C VAL A 93 8.83 23.31 3.02
N PHE A 94 8.16 22.30 3.58
CA PHE A 94 8.53 20.90 3.40
C PHE A 94 8.48 20.46 1.94
N GLU A 95 7.40 20.82 1.23
CA GLU A 95 7.18 20.51 -0.17
C GLU A 95 8.26 21.15 -1.05
N LYS A 96 8.63 22.41 -0.78
CA LYS A 96 9.75 23.07 -1.46
C LYS A 96 11.08 22.34 -1.24
N ILE A 97 11.32 21.81 -0.04
CA ILE A 97 12.50 20.99 0.25
C ILE A 97 12.44 19.67 -0.55
N ALA A 98 11.28 19.01 -0.58
CA ALA A 98 11.08 17.72 -1.23
C ALA A 98 11.30 17.76 -2.75
N HIS A 99 10.88 18.85 -3.40
CA HIS A 99 10.97 19.04 -4.85
C HIS A 99 12.27 19.72 -5.30
N SER A 100 13.12 20.17 -4.36
CA SER A 100 14.35 20.89 -4.68
C SER A 100 15.49 19.94 -5.03
N GLN A 101 16.18 20.23 -6.14
CA GLN A 101 17.47 19.61 -6.49
C GLN A 101 18.68 20.35 -5.88
N SER A 102 18.46 21.49 -5.21
CA SER A 102 19.54 22.27 -4.58
C SER A 102 20.21 21.50 -3.44
N ALA A 103 21.55 21.45 -3.46
CA ALA A 103 22.35 20.88 -2.37
C ALA A 103 22.10 21.58 -1.03
N TRP A 104 21.71 22.86 -1.03
CA TRP A 104 21.40 23.62 0.19
C TRP A 104 20.09 23.20 0.85
N LEU A 105 19.11 22.74 0.08
CA LEU A 105 17.84 22.24 0.62
C LEU A 105 17.84 20.72 0.82
N ASN A 106 18.84 20.01 0.31
CA ASN A 106 18.94 18.57 0.47
C ASN A 106 19.25 18.22 1.96
N PRO A 107 18.35 17.50 2.67
CA PRO A 107 18.52 17.18 4.09
C PRO A 107 19.65 16.19 4.37
N ASP A 108 20.17 15.46 3.38
CA ASP A 108 21.34 14.60 3.58
C ASP A 108 22.65 15.37 3.45
N ARG A 109 22.64 16.52 2.74
CA ARG A 109 23.82 17.39 2.57
C ARG A 109 23.85 18.59 3.51
N ASN A 110 22.68 19.09 3.94
CA ASN A 110 22.58 20.23 4.84
C ASN A 110 22.19 19.78 6.26
N PRO A 111 23.12 19.83 7.24
CA PRO A 111 22.85 19.43 8.62
C PRO A 111 21.74 20.23 9.31
N LEU A 112 21.52 21.50 8.94
CA LEU A 112 20.48 22.35 9.52
C LEU A 112 19.09 21.89 9.07
N VAL A 113 18.93 21.65 7.76
CA VAL A 113 17.68 21.10 7.21
C VAL A 113 17.43 19.70 7.80
N ARG A 114 18.49 18.88 7.91
CA ARG A 114 18.42 17.56 8.55
C ARG A 114 17.92 17.61 9.98
N ALA A 115 18.45 18.54 10.79
CA ALA A 115 18.11 18.68 12.20
C ALA A 115 16.63 19.01 12.42
N ILE A 116 15.96 19.55 11.40
CA ILE A 116 14.52 19.85 11.42
C ILE A 116 13.73 18.67 10.83
N VAL A 117 14.02 18.28 9.59
CA VAL A 117 13.23 17.29 8.85
C VAL A 117 13.30 15.90 9.49
N HIS A 118 14.47 15.49 9.96
CA HIS A 118 14.68 14.15 10.50
C HIS A 118 13.82 13.86 11.74
N PRO A 119 13.91 14.63 12.85
CA PRO A 119 13.13 14.35 14.04
C PRO A 119 11.64 14.65 13.89
N LEU A 120 11.26 15.66 13.09
CA LEU A 120 9.86 16.10 12.99
C LEU A 120 9.03 15.26 12.03
N VAL A 121 9.61 14.79 10.92
CA VAL A 121 8.88 14.12 9.84
C VAL A 121 9.42 12.72 9.60
N TYR A 122 10.71 12.59 9.28
CA TYR A 122 11.28 11.30 8.87
C TYR A 122 11.12 10.22 9.95
N LYS A 123 11.51 10.52 11.20
CA LYS A 123 11.47 9.55 12.32
C LYS A 123 10.07 9.04 12.64
N GLN A 124 9.02 9.79 12.28
CA GLN A 124 7.64 9.34 12.47
C GLN A 124 7.23 8.29 11.44
N PHE A 125 7.55 8.53 10.16
CA PHE A 125 6.97 7.79 9.04
C PHE A 125 7.93 6.76 8.42
N CYS A 126 9.24 6.88 8.69
CA CYS A 126 10.26 5.97 8.20
C CYS A 126 10.85 5.15 9.35
N ALA A 127 11.28 3.93 9.04
CA ALA A 127 11.85 3.01 10.02
C ALA A 127 13.31 3.32 10.36
N GLY A 128 14.02 4.01 9.48
CA GLY A 128 15.42 4.35 9.69
C GLY A 128 16.19 4.46 8.39
N ARG A 129 17.40 5.01 8.50
CA ARG A 129 18.28 5.26 7.35
C ARG A 129 19.24 4.12 7.06
N ASN A 130 19.41 3.21 8.01
CA ASN A 130 20.37 2.11 7.96
C ASN A 130 19.84 0.90 8.72
N GLN A 131 20.51 -0.24 8.53
CA GLN A 131 20.14 -1.53 9.11
C GLN A 131 19.97 -1.51 10.64
N LYS A 132 20.79 -0.73 11.36
CA LYS A 132 20.69 -0.64 12.82
C LYS A 132 19.38 0.03 13.25
N GLU A 133 19.04 1.17 12.66
CA GLU A 133 17.79 1.89 12.94
C GLU A 133 16.57 1.04 12.55
N ILE A 134 16.62 0.39 11.39
CA ILE A 134 15.53 -0.48 10.90
C ILE A 134 15.36 -1.71 11.78
N GLY A 135 16.45 -2.30 12.27
CA GLY A 135 16.42 -3.41 13.21
C GLY A 135 15.76 -3.03 14.54
N GLN A 136 16.06 -1.84 15.06
CA GLN A 136 15.42 -1.30 16.27
C GLN A 136 13.92 -1.09 16.07
N THR A 137 13.52 -0.45 14.97
CA THR A 137 12.11 -0.23 14.65
C THR A 137 11.37 -1.55 14.44
N SER A 138 11.94 -2.48 13.68
CA SER A 138 11.36 -3.80 13.45
C SER A 138 11.18 -4.59 14.75
N ALA A 139 12.15 -4.52 15.66
CA ALA A 139 12.06 -5.16 16.97
C ALA A 139 10.94 -4.54 17.83
N GLU A 140 10.80 -3.21 17.82
CA GLU A 140 9.69 -2.53 18.51
C GLU A 140 8.33 -2.96 17.93
N ILE A 141 8.19 -2.99 16.60
CA ILE A 141 6.97 -3.45 15.93
C ILE A 141 6.62 -4.89 16.30
N ARG A 142 7.60 -5.82 16.30
CA ARG A 142 7.35 -7.21 16.69
C ARG A 142 6.93 -7.31 18.16
N ARG A 143 7.55 -6.52 19.05
CA ARG A 143 7.18 -6.47 20.48
C ARG A 143 5.72 -6.04 20.70
N LEU A 144 5.15 -5.23 19.80
CA LEU A 144 3.73 -4.84 19.87
C LEU A 144 2.76 -5.97 19.48
N GLY A 145 3.26 -7.04 18.86
CA GLY A 145 2.48 -8.22 18.44
C GLY A 145 2.19 -8.31 16.94
N PHE A 146 2.72 -7.41 16.11
CA PHE A 146 2.57 -7.49 14.65
C PHE A 146 3.15 -8.81 14.11
N SER A 147 2.46 -9.40 13.14
CA SER A 147 2.85 -10.67 12.50
C SER A 147 4.15 -10.56 11.69
N GLY A 148 4.56 -9.34 11.36
CA GLY A 148 5.80 -9.03 10.65
C GLY A 148 5.84 -7.58 10.22
N VAL A 149 6.89 -7.25 9.48
CA VAL A 149 7.06 -5.94 8.85
C VAL A 149 6.93 -6.05 7.35
N VAL A 150 6.60 -4.93 6.73
CA VAL A 150 6.82 -4.75 5.30
C VAL A 150 7.81 -3.63 5.15
N LEU A 151 8.95 -3.89 4.52
CA LEU A 151 9.99 -2.89 4.37
C LEU A 151 10.04 -2.44 2.90
N CYS A 152 9.80 -1.15 2.68
CA CYS A 152 9.86 -0.54 1.36
C CYS A 152 11.12 0.31 1.23
N TYR A 153 11.90 0.11 0.17
CA TYR A 153 12.94 1.06 -0.18
C TYR A 153 12.29 2.38 -0.67
N GLY A 154 12.68 3.49 -0.07
CA GLY A 154 11.99 4.77 -0.19
C GLY A 154 12.07 5.41 -1.57
N ARG A 155 13.13 5.11 -2.33
CA ARG A 155 13.43 5.70 -3.64
C ARG A 155 12.26 5.52 -4.62
N GLU A 156 11.89 6.61 -5.27
CA GLU A 156 10.82 6.68 -6.27
C GLU A 156 11.01 7.89 -7.19
N VAL A 157 10.38 7.84 -8.35
CA VAL A 157 10.32 8.96 -9.29
C VAL A 157 8.86 9.28 -9.58
N GLN A 158 8.44 10.50 -9.26
CA GLN A 158 7.11 11.00 -9.58
C GLN A 158 7.13 11.76 -10.90
N VAL A 159 6.05 11.66 -11.67
CA VAL A 159 5.86 12.43 -12.90
C VAL A 159 4.97 13.65 -12.58
N GLU A 160 5.40 14.82 -13.04
CA GLU A 160 4.65 16.08 -12.95
C GLU A 160 4.70 16.81 -14.29
N GLY A 161 3.65 16.67 -15.09
CA GLY A 161 3.66 17.11 -16.48
C GLY A 161 4.79 16.40 -17.25
N ASP A 162 5.72 17.18 -17.81
CA ASP A 162 6.89 16.66 -18.54
C ASP A 162 8.13 16.49 -17.65
N LYS A 163 8.02 16.71 -16.33
CA LYS A 163 9.15 16.67 -15.39
C LYS A 163 9.13 15.43 -14.51
N PHE A 164 10.33 15.02 -14.09
CA PHE A 164 10.54 13.96 -13.11
C PHE A 164 10.97 14.57 -11.77
N VAL A 165 10.32 14.15 -10.70
CA VAL A 165 10.55 14.61 -9.33
C VAL A 165 11.03 13.42 -8.49
N GLY A 166 11.95 13.68 -7.55
CA GLY A 166 12.58 12.64 -6.73
C GLY A 166 13.85 12.05 -7.35
N TYR A 167 14.23 12.51 -8.54
CA TYR A 167 15.46 12.14 -9.23
C TYR A 167 16.25 13.37 -9.70
N ASP A 168 17.57 13.24 -9.73
CA ASP A 168 18.47 14.26 -10.27
C ASP A 168 18.72 13.96 -11.75
N ASP A 169 17.91 14.55 -12.63
CA ASP A 169 18.02 14.37 -14.09
C ASP A 169 19.40 14.74 -14.63
N SER A 170 20.13 15.67 -13.97
CA SER A 170 21.50 16.05 -14.37
C SER A 170 22.50 14.90 -14.17
N LYS A 171 22.11 13.90 -13.37
CA LYS A 171 22.84 12.67 -13.11
C LYS A 171 22.14 11.45 -13.68
N ALA A 172 21.22 11.61 -14.65
CA ALA A 172 20.60 10.50 -15.35
C ALA A 172 21.69 9.54 -15.81
N ALA A 173 21.89 8.51 -15.00
CA ALA A 173 22.92 7.55 -15.23
C ALA A 173 22.49 6.73 -16.45
N VAL A 174 23.43 6.02 -17.03
CA VAL A 174 23.08 4.94 -17.96
C VAL A 174 22.03 4.06 -17.25
N MET A 175 20.92 3.76 -17.93
CA MET A 175 19.76 3.02 -17.39
C MET A 175 20.17 1.86 -16.48
N ASP A 176 21.17 1.08 -16.91
CA ASP A 176 21.72 -0.05 -16.16
C ASP A 176 22.18 0.30 -14.74
N LYS A 177 22.83 1.47 -14.55
CA LYS A 177 23.28 1.95 -13.23
C LYS A 177 22.10 2.36 -12.35
N GLU A 178 21.05 2.95 -12.92
CA GLU A 178 19.84 3.30 -12.16
C GLU A 178 19.16 2.03 -11.63
N ILE A 179 19.03 1.03 -12.51
CA ILE A 179 18.48 -0.29 -12.20
C ILE A 179 19.34 -1.00 -11.16
N GLU A 180 20.67 -1.00 -11.32
CA GLU A 180 21.60 -1.66 -10.39
C GLU A 180 21.52 -1.06 -8.99
N GLN A 181 21.56 0.27 -8.85
CA GLN A 181 21.42 0.93 -7.55
C GLN A 181 20.07 0.64 -6.88
N TRP A 182 18.99 0.60 -7.67
CA TRP A 182 17.67 0.26 -7.14
C TRP A 182 17.58 -1.23 -6.75
N ALA A 183 18.19 -2.11 -7.54
CA ALA A 183 18.27 -3.54 -7.23
C ALA A 183 19.05 -3.76 -5.93
N ASP A 184 20.21 -3.10 -5.76
CA ASP A 184 21.02 -3.15 -4.55
C ASP A 184 20.23 -2.68 -3.32
N GLY A 185 19.46 -1.59 -3.45
CA GLY A 185 18.57 -1.13 -2.38
C GLY A 185 17.51 -2.17 -1.99
N ASN A 186 16.88 -2.82 -2.97
CA ASN A 186 15.87 -3.87 -2.69
C ASN A 186 16.51 -5.17 -2.15
N LEU A 187 17.70 -5.54 -2.60
CA LEU A 187 18.46 -6.67 -2.06
C LEU A 187 18.93 -6.41 -0.63
N ALA A 188 19.43 -5.21 -0.33
CA ALA A 188 19.73 -4.77 1.03
C ALA A 188 18.47 -4.76 1.90
N THR A 189 17.33 -4.37 1.35
CA THR A 189 16.03 -4.46 2.04
C THR A 189 15.72 -5.89 2.45
N LEU A 190 15.91 -6.86 1.54
CA LEU A 190 15.74 -8.28 1.81
C LEU A 190 16.71 -8.79 2.87
N ASP A 191 17.92 -8.24 2.98
CA ASP A 191 18.87 -8.60 4.03
C ASP A 191 18.48 -8.09 5.42
N MET A 192 17.58 -7.10 5.49
CA MET A 192 17.08 -6.51 6.74
C MET A 192 15.75 -7.12 7.23
N ILE A 193 15.10 -7.96 6.43
CA ILE A 193 13.85 -8.66 6.78
C ILE A 193 14.04 -10.18 6.78
N GLY A 194 13.07 -10.91 7.34
CA GLY A 194 13.12 -12.36 7.50
C GLY A 194 11.85 -13.08 7.03
N GLU A 195 11.78 -14.38 7.32
CA GLU A 195 10.64 -15.22 6.96
C GLU A 195 9.31 -14.62 7.44
N GLY A 196 8.32 -14.62 6.56
CA GLY A 196 6.98 -14.10 6.82
C GLY A 196 6.82 -12.58 6.69
N ASP A 197 7.93 -11.83 6.59
CA ASP A 197 7.93 -10.39 6.27
C ASP A 197 7.73 -10.16 4.77
N TRP A 198 7.67 -8.87 4.40
CA TRP A 198 7.44 -8.44 3.05
C TRP A 198 8.46 -7.41 2.57
N LEU A 199 8.78 -7.48 1.29
CA LEU A 199 9.42 -6.42 0.53
C LEU A 199 8.33 -5.63 -0.22
N GLY A 200 8.34 -4.30 -0.09
CA GLY A 200 7.54 -3.42 -0.93
C GLY A 200 8.38 -2.73 -1.97
N ILE A 201 7.96 -2.79 -3.24
CA ILE A 201 8.71 -2.28 -4.37
C ILE A 201 7.91 -1.21 -5.11
N LYS A 202 8.59 -0.13 -5.53
CA LYS A 202 8.11 0.84 -6.53
C LYS A 202 9.00 0.75 -7.76
N TYR A 203 8.41 0.58 -8.93
CA TYR A 203 9.17 0.41 -10.17
C TYR A 203 9.77 1.74 -10.64
N SER A 204 9.11 2.87 -10.40
CA SER A 204 9.68 4.19 -10.69
C SER A 204 11.00 4.43 -9.95
N GLY A 205 11.19 3.78 -8.79
CA GLY A 205 12.44 3.84 -8.02
C GLY A 205 13.67 3.36 -8.78
N ALA A 206 13.49 2.61 -9.87
CA ALA A 206 14.56 2.18 -10.78
C ALA A 206 15.05 3.28 -11.73
N GLY A 207 14.55 4.52 -11.57
CA GLY A 207 15.07 5.71 -12.24
C GLY A 207 14.18 6.24 -13.36
N THR A 208 14.64 7.34 -13.96
CA THR A 208 13.87 8.09 -14.95
C THR A 208 13.72 7.31 -16.26
N ASN A 209 14.70 6.47 -16.61
CA ASN A 209 14.61 5.64 -17.80
C ASN A 209 13.51 4.58 -17.68
N ILE A 210 13.41 3.92 -16.52
CA ILE A 210 12.32 2.97 -16.24
C ILE A 210 10.98 3.70 -16.14
N THR A 211 10.93 4.86 -15.51
CA THR A 211 9.70 5.66 -15.42
C THR A 211 9.20 6.06 -16.82
N LYS A 212 10.09 6.46 -17.73
CA LYS A 212 9.75 6.74 -19.14
C LYS A 212 9.23 5.50 -19.88
N ALA A 213 9.83 4.32 -19.64
CA ALA A 213 9.36 3.07 -20.24
C ALA A 213 7.96 2.69 -19.74
N LEU A 214 7.70 2.87 -18.44
CA LEU A 214 6.36 2.67 -17.85
C LEU A 214 5.32 3.60 -18.46
N MET A 215 5.62 4.90 -18.61
CA MET A 215 4.72 5.88 -19.23
C MET A 215 4.37 5.52 -20.69
N LYS A 216 5.32 4.95 -21.43
CA LYS A 216 5.12 4.54 -22.83
C LYS A 216 4.37 3.22 -22.98
N GLY A 217 4.20 2.45 -21.90
CA GLY A 217 3.67 1.09 -21.98
C GLY A 217 4.67 0.11 -22.61
N ASP A 218 5.97 0.39 -22.52
CA ASP A 218 7.00 -0.48 -23.07
C ASP A 218 7.07 -1.82 -22.30
N LYS A 219 7.67 -2.83 -22.93
CA LYS A 219 8.07 -4.05 -22.20
C LYS A 219 9.18 -3.72 -21.21
N ALA A 220 9.20 -4.43 -20.08
CA ALA A 220 10.27 -4.32 -19.10
C ALA A 220 11.65 -4.54 -19.76
N PRO A 221 12.60 -3.59 -19.63
CA PRO A 221 13.94 -3.77 -20.18
C PRO A 221 14.64 -5.01 -19.61
N ALA A 222 15.45 -5.70 -20.40
CA ALA A 222 16.10 -6.96 -19.99
C ALA A 222 16.85 -6.83 -18.65
N LYS A 223 17.60 -5.74 -18.47
CA LYS A 223 18.33 -5.47 -17.23
C LYS A 223 17.43 -5.34 -16.00
N PHE A 224 16.24 -4.75 -16.18
CA PHE A 224 15.23 -4.63 -15.13
C PHE A 224 14.63 -6.00 -14.80
N VAL A 225 14.36 -6.82 -15.82
CA VAL A 225 13.88 -8.20 -15.64
C VAL A 225 14.91 -9.03 -14.86
N GLU A 226 16.19 -8.98 -15.22
CA GLU A 226 17.28 -9.65 -14.48
C GLU A 226 17.34 -9.20 -13.02
N ALA A 227 17.19 -7.90 -12.75
CA ALA A 227 17.16 -7.37 -11.40
C ALA A 227 15.97 -7.91 -10.60
N MET A 228 14.76 -7.89 -11.19
CA MET A 228 13.57 -8.45 -10.56
C MET A 228 13.68 -9.95 -10.32
N GLU A 229 14.30 -10.71 -11.22
CA GLU A 229 14.52 -12.14 -11.02
C GLU A 229 15.41 -12.41 -9.81
N LYS A 230 16.52 -11.66 -9.65
CA LYS A 230 17.38 -11.75 -8.46
C LYS A 230 16.63 -11.42 -7.17
N ILE A 231 15.82 -10.37 -7.19
CA ILE A 231 15.00 -9.94 -6.05
C ILE A 231 13.97 -11.02 -5.69
N CYS A 232 13.24 -11.54 -6.67
CA CYS A 232 12.22 -12.58 -6.47
C CYS A 232 12.84 -13.88 -5.94
N GLN A 233 13.98 -14.31 -6.50
CA GLN A 233 14.71 -15.50 -6.03
C GLN A 233 15.18 -15.33 -4.58
N ARG A 234 15.73 -14.17 -4.22
CA ARG A 234 16.15 -13.87 -2.84
C ARG A 234 14.96 -13.80 -1.89
N ALA A 235 13.85 -13.19 -2.29
CA ALA A 235 12.65 -13.13 -1.46
C ALA A 235 12.08 -14.53 -1.21
N ALA A 236 11.98 -15.36 -2.26
CA ALA A 236 11.50 -16.73 -2.15
C ALA A 236 12.41 -17.58 -1.24
N SER A 237 13.73 -17.47 -1.37
CA SER A 237 14.66 -18.24 -0.52
C SER A 237 14.63 -17.83 0.94
N LYS A 238 14.23 -16.58 1.24
CA LYS A 238 14.04 -16.06 2.60
C LYS A 238 12.65 -16.28 3.17
N GLY A 239 11.74 -16.91 2.43
CA GLY A 239 10.33 -17.03 2.86
C GLY A 239 9.63 -15.67 3.01
N CYS A 240 10.11 -14.65 2.29
CA CYS A 240 9.49 -13.33 2.22
C CYS A 240 8.46 -13.29 1.10
N ARG A 241 7.58 -12.29 1.12
CA ARG A 241 6.68 -11.96 0.01
C ARG A 241 7.00 -10.58 -0.55
N ILE A 242 6.57 -10.32 -1.77
CA ILE A 242 6.76 -9.05 -2.46
C ILE A 242 5.40 -8.49 -2.85
N TRP A 243 5.16 -7.22 -2.55
CA TRP A 243 4.14 -6.47 -3.27
C TRP A 243 4.76 -5.41 -4.16
N ILE A 244 4.11 -5.17 -5.28
CA ILE A 244 4.43 -4.05 -6.16
C ILE A 244 3.44 -2.94 -5.85
N ASP A 245 3.95 -1.79 -5.41
CA ASP A 245 3.13 -0.63 -5.12
C ASP A 245 2.49 -0.10 -6.41
N ALA A 246 1.22 0.28 -6.32
CA ALA A 246 0.57 1.04 -7.36
C ALA A 246 1.08 2.48 -7.30
N GLU A 247 1.35 3.06 -8.45
CA GLU A 247 1.91 4.39 -8.59
C GLU A 247 0.89 5.34 -9.25
N GLN A 248 1.35 6.30 -10.05
CA GLN A 248 0.46 7.20 -10.79
C GLN A 248 -0.24 6.43 -11.93
N GLN A 249 -1.46 6.86 -12.29
CA GLN A 249 -2.26 6.25 -13.35
C GLN A 249 -1.52 6.12 -14.69
N THR A 250 -0.68 7.10 -15.02
CA THR A 250 0.14 7.14 -16.24
C THR A 250 1.16 6.00 -16.32
N LEU A 251 1.56 5.44 -15.18
CA LEU A 251 2.51 4.31 -15.09
C LEU A 251 1.80 2.96 -14.92
N GLN A 252 0.58 2.99 -14.36
CA GLN A 252 -0.02 1.81 -13.73
C GLN A 252 -0.30 0.66 -14.70
N ALA A 253 -0.64 0.94 -15.96
CA ALA A 253 -0.89 -0.13 -16.94
C ALA A 253 0.36 -0.99 -17.19
N ALA A 254 1.53 -0.37 -17.32
CA ALA A 254 2.80 -1.08 -17.48
C ALA A 254 3.20 -1.79 -16.17
N ILE A 255 3.00 -1.14 -15.01
CA ILE A 255 3.25 -1.75 -13.70
C ILE A 255 2.41 -3.02 -13.53
N ASP A 256 1.11 -2.97 -13.84
CA ASP A 256 0.18 -4.10 -13.78
C ASP A 256 0.70 -5.25 -14.68
N GLN A 257 1.01 -4.96 -15.95
CA GLN A 257 1.47 -5.98 -16.91
C GLN A 257 2.80 -6.64 -16.50
N TRP A 258 3.78 -5.84 -16.09
CA TRP A 258 5.09 -6.36 -15.66
C TRP A 258 4.96 -7.20 -14.38
N THR A 259 4.03 -6.83 -13.51
CA THR A 259 3.71 -7.60 -12.30
C THR A 259 3.02 -8.92 -12.63
N PHE A 260 2.10 -8.95 -13.60
CA PHE A 260 1.49 -10.20 -14.06
C PHE A 260 2.52 -11.17 -14.64
N ASP A 261 3.52 -10.67 -15.37
CA ASP A 261 4.62 -11.50 -15.87
C ASP A 261 5.47 -12.11 -14.74
N LEU A 262 5.57 -11.44 -13.59
CA LEU A 262 6.20 -12.01 -12.39
C LEU A 262 5.26 -12.99 -11.69
N MET A 263 3.97 -12.69 -11.57
CA MET A 263 2.98 -13.60 -10.97
C MET A 263 2.92 -14.93 -11.72
N ARG A 264 2.86 -14.91 -13.07
CA ARG A 264 2.91 -16.12 -13.92
C ARG A 264 4.12 -17.01 -13.61
N ARG A 265 5.27 -16.40 -13.30
CA ARG A 265 6.51 -17.13 -13.04
C ARG A 265 6.62 -17.64 -11.60
N TYR A 266 6.20 -16.84 -10.63
CA TYR A 266 6.52 -17.09 -9.22
C TYR A 266 5.31 -17.50 -8.35
N ASN A 267 4.08 -17.19 -8.74
CA ASN A 267 2.90 -17.53 -7.94
C ASN A 267 2.34 -18.90 -8.34
N GLN A 268 2.89 -19.94 -7.73
CA GLN A 268 2.51 -21.31 -7.98
C GLN A 268 1.11 -21.64 -7.39
N PRO A 269 0.28 -22.44 -8.07
CA PRO A 269 -0.99 -22.91 -7.52
C PRO A 269 -0.78 -23.76 -6.25
N GLY A 270 -1.74 -23.70 -5.31
CA GLY A 270 -1.68 -24.44 -4.04
C GLY A 270 -0.61 -23.96 -3.04
N ARG A 271 0.20 -22.94 -3.38
CA ARG A 271 1.16 -22.28 -2.49
C ARG A 271 0.77 -20.84 -2.32
N ARG A 272 1.16 -20.23 -1.22
CA ARG A 272 0.98 -18.79 -1.02
C ARG A 272 1.67 -17.99 -2.13
N ALA A 273 1.00 -16.94 -2.62
CA ALA A 273 1.54 -16.02 -3.59
C ALA A 273 2.84 -15.38 -3.07
N LEU A 274 3.84 -15.29 -3.94
CA LEU A 274 5.07 -14.54 -3.70
C LEU A 274 4.85 -13.07 -4.05
N ILE A 275 4.22 -12.81 -5.20
CA ILE A 275 4.05 -11.49 -5.80
C ILE A 275 2.60 -11.02 -5.66
N TYR A 276 2.42 -9.78 -5.21
CA TYR A 276 1.11 -9.14 -5.08
C TYR A 276 1.06 -7.88 -5.92
N ASN A 277 -0.04 -7.69 -6.66
CA ASN A 277 -0.31 -6.46 -7.39
C ASN A 277 -1.17 -5.55 -6.51
N THR A 278 -0.93 -4.24 -6.59
CA THR A 278 -1.68 -3.27 -5.80
C THR A 278 -2.83 -2.67 -6.61
N ILE A 279 -4.03 -2.67 -6.05
CA ILE A 279 -5.23 -2.04 -6.65
C ILE A 279 -5.62 -0.83 -5.81
N GLN A 280 -5.84 0.30 -6.46
CA GLN A 280 -6.24 1.56 -5.82
C GLN A 280 -7.76 1.78 -5.94
N ALA A 281 -8.49 1.66 -4.83
CA ALA A 281 -9.95 1.70 -4.79
C ALA A 281 -10.57 3.08 -5.08
N TYR A 282 -9.80 4.16 -5.03
CA TYR A 282 -10.28 5.49 -5.42
C TYR A 282 -10.54 5.62 -6.92
N LEU A 283 -10.06 4.67 -7.73
CA LEU A 283 -10.32 4.63 -9.17
C LEU A 283 -11.69 4.01 -9.42
N LYS A 284 -12.46 4.62 -10.32
CA LYS A 284 -13.75 4.08 -10.78
C LYS A 284 -13.60 2.68 -11.40
N SER A 285 -12.46 2.39 -12.02
CA SER A 285 -12.13 1.09 -12.63
C SER A 285 -11.60 0.03 -11.66
N SER A 286 -11.46 0.34 -10.36
CA SER A 286 -10.82 -0.56 -9.39
C SER A 286 -11.50 -1.93 -9.29
N ARG A 287 -12.84 -1.96 -9.31
CA ARG A 287 -13.61 -3.21 -9.28
C ARG A 287 -13.40 -4.05 -10.54
N ASP A 288 -13.38 -3.42 -11.71
CA ASP A 288 -13.13 -4.11 -12.97
C ASP A 288 -11.71 -4.67 -13.02
N LYS A 289 -10.73 -3.97 -12.43
CA LYS A 289 -9.37 -4.48 -12.28
C LYS A 289 -9.32 -5.74 -11.41
N VAL A 290 -10.06 -5.78 -10.30
CA VAL A 290 -10.14 -6.99 -9.46
C VAL A 290 -10.74 -8.15 -10.26
N GLN A 291 -11.86 -7.92 -10.94
CA GLN A 291 -12.52 -8.92 -11.77
C GLN A 291 -11.60 -9.44 -12.89
N HIS A 292 -10.90 -8.54 -13.59
CA HIS A 292 -9.97 -8.90 -14.65
C HIS A 292 -8.80 -9.75 -14.12
N GLN A 293 -8.20 -9.38 -12.99
CA GLN A 293 -7.09 -10.12 -12.42
C GLN A 293 -7.51 -11.52 -11.94
N LEU A 294 -8.69 -11.64 -11.31
CA LEU A 294 -9.27 -12.94 -10.94
C LEU A 294 -9.51 -13.82 -12.16
N GLN A 295 -10.04 -13.26 -13.25
CA GLN A 295 -10.28 -14.00 -14.48
C GLN A 295 -8.97 -14.45 -15.12
N LEU A 296 -7.99 -13.55 -15.22
CA LEU A 296 -6.70 -13.82 -15.83
C LEU A 296 -5.94 -14.92 -15.09
N SER A 297 -5.87 -14.82 -13.75
CA SER A 297 -5.17 -15.81 -12.92
C SER A 297 -5.83 -17.19 -13.01
N ARG A 298 -7.17 -17.23 -13.06
CA ARG A 298 -7.94 -18.46 -13.27
C ARG A 298 -7.68 -19.09 -14.63
N GLN A 299 -7.68 -18.29 -15.69
CA GLN A 299 -7.47 -18.78 -17.07
C GLN A 299 -6.06 -19.33 -17.28
N GLU A 300 -5.06 -18.72 -16.63
CA GLU A 300 -3.65 -19.06 -16.83
C GLU A 300 -3.09 -19.99 -15.73
N GLY A 301 -3.82 -20.25 -14.65
CA GLY A 301 -3.49 -21.28 -13.65
C GLY A 301 -2.42 -20.88 -12.63
N TRP A 302 -2.34 -19.61 -12.24
CA TRP A 302 -1.43 -19.12 -11.19
C TRP A 302 -2.21 -18.47 -10.03
N ARG A 303 -1.62 -18.46 -8.83
CA ARG A 303 -2.28 -17.89 -7.64
C ARG A 303 -2.21 -16.37 -7.65
N LEU A 304 -3.36 -15.71 -7.47
CA LEU A 304 -3.43 -14.26 -7.45
C LEU A 304 -3.02 -13.71 -6.07
N GLY A 305 -2.22 -12.65 -6.06
CA GLY A 305 -1.95 -11.84 -4.86
C GLY A 305 -2.47 -10.43 -5.07
N ILE A 306 -3.41 -9.97 -4.25
CA ILE A 306 -3.92 -8.59 -4.29
C ILE A 306 -3.55 -7.86 -3.01
N LYS A 307 -2.98 -6.67 -3.17
CA LYS A 307 -2.93 -5.63 -2.14
C LYS A 307 -3.97 -4.57 -2.48
N LEU A 308 -5.01 -4.43 -1.66
CA LEU A 308 -6.03 -3.40 -1.85
C LEU A 308 -5.73 -2.17 -0.99
N VAL A 309 -5.55 -1.03 -1.64
CA VAL A 309 -5.35 0.29 -1.01
C VAL A 309 -6.46 1.26 -1.44
N ARG A 310 -6.63 2.36 -0.72
CA ARG A 310 -7.50 3.46 -1.19
C ARG A 310 -6.92 4.13 -2.43
N GLY A 311 -5.65 4.51 -2.36
CA GLY A 311 -4.98 5.33 -3.38
C GLY A 311 -3.94 6.20 -2.70
N ALA A 312 -3.03 6.76 -3.48
CA ALA A 312 -1.93 7.57 -2.95
C ALA A 312 -1.60 8.82 -3.81
N TYR A 313 -2.07 8.87 -5.07
CA TYR A 313 -1.63 9.90 -6.03
C TYR A 313 -2.77 10.83 -6.45
N ILE A 314 -3.74 11.09 -5.55
CA ILE A 314 -4.96 11.85 -5.86
C ILE A 314 -4.71 13.25 -6.42
N ASN A 315 -3.56 13.86 -6.10
CA ASN A 315 -3.18 15.19 -6.58
C ASN A 315 -2.47 15.17 -7.94
N ASN A 316 -2.00 14.00 -8.40
CA ASN A 316 -1.22 13.82 -9.62
C ASN A 316 -2.00 13.04 -10.69
N ASP A 317 -3.01 12.28 -10.28
CA ASP A 317 -3.82 11.45 -11.14
C ASP A 317 -4.96 12.22 -11.84
N ILE A 318 -5.48 11.65 -12.92
CA ILE A 318 -6.60 12.18 -13.70
C ILE A 318 -7.87 12.11 -12.84
N ARG A 319 -8.40 13.29 -12.49
CA ARG A 319 -9.50 13.42 -11.52
C ARG A 319 -10.76 12.71 -11.95
N GLU A 320 -11.06 12.69 -13.24
CA GLU A 320 -12.28 12.13 -13.83
C GLU A 320 -12.36 10.60 -13.65
N ALA A 321 -11.19 9.94 -13.62
CA ALA A 321 -11.06 8.50 -13.37
C ALA A 321 -11.16 8.12 -11.88
N ILE A 322 -11.14 9.11 -10.99
CA ILE A 322 -11.27 8.94 -9.53
C ILE A 322 -12.73 9.16 -9.13
N HIS A 323 -13.22 8.40 -8.15
CA HIS A 323 -14.55 8.58 -7.56
C HIS A 323 -14.80 10.02 -7.12
N ASP A 324 -16.05 10.47 -7.24
CA ASP A 324 -16.38 11.88 -7.10
C ASP A 324 -16.29 12.35 -5.64
N THR A 325 -16.62 11.46 -4.70
CA THR A 325 -16.48 11.74 -3.26
C THR A 325 -15.63 10.70 -2.53
N LYS A 326 -15.20 11.08 -1.31
CA LYS A 326 -14.55 10.14 -0.39
C LYS A 326 -15.50 8.99 0.01
N ALA A 327 -16.79 9.28 0.17
CA ALA A 327 -17.79 8.26 0.50
C ALA A 327 -17.88 7.20 -0.61
N ASP A 328 -17.86 7.62 -1.88
CA ASP A 328 -17.84 6.70 -3.02
C ASP A 328 -16.56 5.85 -3.07
N THR A 329 -15.40 6.45 -2.75
CA THR A 329 -14.14 5.71 -2.61
C THR A 329 -14.20 4.67 -1.49
N ASP A 330 -14.75 5.03 -0.33
CA ASP A 330 -14.90 4.09 0.79
C ASP A 330 -15.92 2.99 0.46
N ALA A 331 -17.03 3.31 -0.22
CA ALA A 331 -18.00 2.34 -0.71
C ALA A 331 -17.38 1.38 -1.73
N SER A 332 -16.55 1.90 -2.66
CA SER A 332 -15.81 1.09 -3.62
C SER A 332 -14.84 0.14 -2.94
N TYR A 333 -14.04 0.62 -1.98
CA TYR A 333 -13.14 -0.21 -1.19
C TYR A 333 -13.92 -1.29 -0.41
N ASN A 334 -14.94 -0.88 0.34
CA ASN A 334 -15.73 -1.78 1.19
C ASN A 334 -16.46 -2.85 0.37
N GLY A 335 -17.05 -2.48 -0.76
CA GLY A 335 -17.74 -3.42 -1.66
C GLY A 335 -16.79 -4.43 -2.29
N ILE A 336 -15.59 -4.00 -2.71
CA ILE A 336 -14.55 -4.94 -3.17
C ILE A 336 -14.17 -5.92 -2.06
N VAL A 337 -13.97 -5.43 -0.83
CA VAL A 337 -13.64 -6.29 0.31
C VAL A 337 -14.76 -7.29 0.57
N GLU A 338 -16.00 -6.84 0.72
CA GLU A 338 -17.14 -7.71 1.00
C GLU A 338 -17.24 -8.84 -0.04
N ASP A 339 -17.18 -8.49 -1.33
CA ASP A 339 -17.36 -9.45 -2.39
C ASP A 339 -16.17 -10.41 -2.55
N LEU A 340 -14.94 -9.99 -2.25
CA LEU A 340 -13.80 -10.91 -2.18
C LEU A 340 -13.94 -11.88 -1.01
N LEU A 341 -14.31 -11.40 0.19
CA LEU A 341 -14.44 -12.25 1.38
C LEU A 341 -15.59 -13.25 1.23
N CYS A 342 -16.68 -12.85 0.57
CA CYS A 342 -17.85 -13.69 0.32
C CYS A 342 -17.75 -14.54 -0.96
N GLY A 343 -16.78 -14.26 -1.84
CA GLY A 343 -16.68 -14.89 -3.16
C GLY A 343 -17.80 -14.54 -4.14
N LYS A 344 -18.26 -13.29 -4.12
CA LYS A 344 -19.35 -12.78 -4.96
C LYS A 344 -18.88 -12.19 -6.30
N PHE A 345 -17.57 -12.12 -6.56
CA PHE A 345 -17.08 -11.72 -7.88
C PHE A 345 -17.44 -12.80 -8.92
N PRO A 346 -17.90 -12.42 -10.13
CA PRO A 346 -18.24 -13.40 -11.17
C PRO A 346 -17.11 -14.37 -11.51
N ALA A 347 -15.84 -13.94 -11.47
CA ALA A 347 -14.70 -14.82 -11.73
C ALA A 347 -14.51 -15.91 -10.65
N MET A 348 -15.07 -15.73 -9.46
CA MET A 348 -15.05 -16.67 -8.33
C MET A 348 -16.29 -17.59 -8.30
N ALA A 349 -17.28 -17.35 -9.16
CA ALA A 349 -18.46 -18.19 -9.25
C ALA A 349 -18.08 -19.64 -9.60
N ASP A 350 -18.80 -20.57 -8.97
CA ASP A 350 -18.67 -22.02 -9.12
C ASP A 350 -17.29 -22.59 -8.72
N GLN A 351 -16.49 -21.82 -7.98
CA GLN A 351 -15.22 -22.30 -7.43
C GLN A 351 -15.40 -22.78 -5.98
N GLU A 352 -15.02 -24.03 -5.73
CA GLU A 352 -14.95 -24.57 -4.36
C GLU A 352 -13.92 -23.81 -3.52
N SER A 353 -12.76 -23.52 -4.13
CA SER A 353 -11.68 -22.71 -3.56
C SER A 353 -11.20 -21.67 -4.54
N VAL A 354 -10.78 -20.51 -4.02
CA VAL A 354 -10.25 -19.41 -4.85
C VAL A 354 -8.77 -19.28 -4.57
N ASP A 355 -7.97 -19.36 -5.64
CA ASP A 355 -6.53 -19.15 -5.59
C ASP A 355 -6.19 -17.66 -5.50
N LEU A 356 -6.54 -17.04 -4.36
CA LEU A 356 -6.30 -15.64 -4.05
C LEU A 356 -5.75 -15.47 -2.64
N ASP A 357 -4.65 -14.72 -2.53
CA ASP A 357 -4.20 -14.11 -1.28
C ASP A 357 -4.49 -12.61 -1.26
N LEU A 358 -5.04 -12.12 -0.15
CA LEU A 358 -5.53 -10.75 -0.03
C LEU A 358 -4.89 -10.01 1.14
N LEU A 359 -4.29 -8.87 0.84
CA LEU A 359 -3.83 -7.89 1.84
C LEU A 359 -4.69 -6.63 1.75
N LEU A 360 -5.35 -6.29 2.85
CA LEU A 360 -6.12 -5.07 3.03
C LEU A 360 -5.27 -3.99 3.71
N ALA A 361 -4.85 -3.00 2.94
CA ALA A 361 -4.08 -1.87 3.43
C ALA A 361 -4.96 -0.61 3.52
N GLY A 362 -5.07 -0.05 4.72
CA GLY A 362 -5.87 1.17 4.89
C GLY A 362 -6.01 1.62 6.34
N HIS A 363 -6.41 2.87 6.51
CA HIS A 363 -6.45 3.54 7.82
C HIS A 363 -7.85 4.03 8.20
N ASN A 364 -8.89 3.66 7.45
CA ASN A 364 -10.26 4.00 7.85
C ASN A 364 -10.73 2.96 8.87
N ALA A 365 -11.05 3.44 10.06
CA ALA A 365 -11.44 2.58 11.17
C ALA A 365 -12.73 1.81 10.89
N SER A 366 -13.75 2.42 10.27
CA SER A 366 -15.01 1.72 9.98
C SER A 366 -14.78 0.59 8.97
N THR A 367 -14.04 0.86 7.88
CA THR A 367 -13.66 -0.14 6.87
C THR A 367 -12.88 -1.30 7.48
N ILE A 368 -11.79 -1.03 8.19
CA ILE A 368 -10.88 -2.09 8.64
C ILE A 368 -11.53 -2.92 9.76
N ARG A 369 -12.22 -2.28 10.70
CA ARG A 369 -13.01 -2.99 11.71
C ARG A 369 -14.14 -3.80 11.06
N GLY A 370 -14.82 -3.23 10.07
CA GLY A 370 -15.88 -3.90 9.33
C GLY A 370 -15.37 -5.13 8.59
N ALA A 371 -14.23 -5.02 7.91
CA ALA A 371 -13.58 -6.14 7.22
C ALA A 371 -13.16 -7.25 8.19
N ALA A 372 -12.56 -6.90 9.33
CA ALA A 372 -12.15 -7.88 10.34
C ALA A 372 -13.35 -8.61 10.95
N ARG A 373 -14.42 -7.88 11.31
CA ARG A 373 -15.66 -8.49 11.81
C ARG A 373 -16.31 -9.40 10.77
N LEU A 374 -16.44 -8.93 9.54
CA LEU A 374 -17.01 -9.71 8.45
C LEU A 374 -16.23 -11.01 8.24
N ALA A 375 -14.89 -10.94 8.23
CA ALA A 375 -14.05 -12.13 8.13
C ALA A 375 -14.28 -13.11 9.30
N SER A 376 -14.40 -12.61 10.54
CA SER A 376 -14.73 -13.45 11.71
C SER A 376 -16.11 -14.09 11.61
N THR A 377 -17.14 -13.34 11.24
CA THR A 377 -18.50 -13.90 11.06
C THR A 377 -18.52 -14.97 9.98
N LEU A 378 -17.94 -14.69 8.81
CA LEU A 378 -17.86 -15.65 7.72
C LEU A 378 -17.04 -16.89 8.10
N ALA A 379 -15.97 -16.75 8.89
CA ALA A 379 -15.18 -17.89 9.36
C ALA A 379 -15.98 -18.77 10.34
N ALA A 380 -16.70 -18.15 11.28
CA ALA A 380 -17.56 -18.87 12.24
C ALA A 380 -18.69 -19.65 11.54
N GLU A 381 -19.17 -19.14 10.40
CA GLU A 381 -20.17 -19.78 9.55
C GLU A 381 -19.58 -20.74 8.50
N SER A 382 -18.25 -20.94 8.48
CA SER A 382 -17.53 -21.71 7.44
C SER A 382 -17.82 -21.22 6.00
N LYS A 383 -18.07 -19.92 5.83
CA LYS A 383 -18.37 -19.24 4.56
C LYS A 383 -17.27 -18.29 4.07
N LEU A 384 -16.19 -18.11 4.84
CA LEU A 384 -15.09 -17.24 4.44
C LEU A 384 -14.36 -17.81 3.22
N LYS A 385 -14.48 -17.14 2.07
CA LYS A 385 -13.88 -17.60 0.80
C LYS A 385 -12.42 -17.20 0.63
N VAL A 386 -12.05 -16.01 1.13
CA VAL A 386 -10.70 -15.46 1.02
C VAL A 386 -10.28 -14.96 2.40
N VAL A 387 -9.13 -15.40 2.89
CA VAL A 387 -8.62 -14.98 4.21
C VAL A 387 -7.84 -13.68 4.07
N PRO A 388 -8.30 -12.55 4.63
CA PRO A 388 -7.58 -11.28 4.52
C PRO A 388 -6.45 -11.19 5.54
N GLU A 389 -5.37 -10.52 5.15
CA GLU A 389 -4.37 -9.95 6.04
C GLU A 389 -4.46 -8.42 6.03
N PHE A 390 -3.87 -7.76 7.03
CA PHE A 390 -3.94 -6.31 7.17
C PHE A 390 -2.57 -5.64 7.10
N GLY A 391 -2.49 -4.55 6.35
CA GLY A 391 -1.32 -3.67 6.32
C GLY A 391 -1.62 -2.30 6.92
N GLN A 392 -0.77 -1.83 7.83
CA GLN A 392 -0.84 -0.47 8.40
C GLN A 392 0.49 0.25 8.17
N LEU A 393 0.49 1.42 7.53
CA LEU A 393 1.66 2.31 7.48
C LEU A 393 2.15 2.72 8.87
N GLN A 394 3.47 2.82 9.01
CA GLN A 394 4.12 3.42 10.18
C GLN A 394 3.67 4.86 10.36
N GLY A 395 3.37 5.23 11.60
CA GLY A 395 2.97 6.59 11.95
C GLY A 395 1.53 6.94 11.56
N MET A 396 0.73 5.96 11.12
CA MET A 396 -0.67 6.14 10.73
C MET A 396 -1.56 5.09 11.39
N ALA A 397 -2.65 5.57 12.00
CA ALA A 397 -3.73 4.76 12.59
C ALA A 397 -3.26 3.59 13.48
N ASP A 398 -2.36 3.89 14.42
CA ASP A 398 -1.90 2.90 15.39
C ASP A 398 -3.02 2.38 16.29
N ASP A 399 -4.08 3.16 16.49
CA ASP A 399 -5.34 2.73 17.12
C ASP A 399 -5.95 1.52 16.41
N ILE A 400 -6.13 1.60 15.09
CA ILE A 400 -6.66 0.49 14.28
C ILE A 400 -5.73 -0.72 14.32
N GLY A 401 -4.42 -0.49 14.18
CA GLY A 401 -3.44 -1.56 14.28
C GLY A 401 -3.51 -2.29 15.62
N CYS A 402 -3.54 -1.55 16.73
CA CYS A 402 -3.62 -2.11 18.07
C CYS A 402 -4.93 -2.88 18.31
N GLU A 403 -6.05 -2.40 17.77
CA GLU A 403 -7.34 -3.09 17.86
C GLU A 403 -7.34 -4.43 17.12
N LEU A 404 -6.80 -4.48 15.90
CA LEU A 404 -6.68 -5.74 15.17
C LEU A 404 -5.80 -6.75 15.90
N LEU A 405 -4.71 -6.27 16.52
CA LEU A 405 -3.86 -7.13 17.34
C LEU A 405 -4.58 -7.61 18.60
N GLN A 406 -5.33 -6.72 19.27
CA GLN A 406 -6.15 -7.11 20.42
C GLN A 406 -7.19 -8.16 20.05
N MET A 407 -7.81 -8.01 18.88
CA MET A 407 -8.74 -9.00 18.32
C MET A 407 -8.04 -10.34 18.11
N ALA A 408 -6.85 -10.35 17.50
CA ALA A 408 -6.07 -11.57 17.34
C ALA A 408 -5.67 -12.21 18.70
N ASP A 409 -5.29 -11.41 19.68
CA ASP A 409 -4.95 -11.86 21.04
C ASP A 409 -6.19 -12.44 21.76
N ASN A 410 -7.37 -11.88 21.54
CA ASN A 410 -8.63 -12.39 22.11
C ASN A 410 -9.00 -13.73 21.46
N THR A 411 -8.99 -13.82 20.13
CA THR A 411 -9.32 -15.07 19.42
C THR A 411 -8.35 -16.20 19.75
N LYS A 412 -7.05 -15.91 19.93
CA LYS A 412 -6.07 -16.94 20.34
C LYS A 412 -6.29 -17.46 21.76
N ARG A 413 -6.85 -16.64 22.65
CA ARG A 413 -7.15 -17.02 24.04
C ARG A 413 -8.49 -17.75 24.15
N ASP A 414 -9.43 -17.42 23.28
CA ASP A 414 -10.71 -18.10 23.21
C ASP A 414 -10.51 -19.54 22.74
N SER A 415 -10.51 -20.46 23.71
CA SER A 415 -10.31 -21.90 23.47
C SER A 415 -11.59 -22.60 23.00
N ALA A 416 -12.73 -21.89 22.96
CA ALA A 416 -14.04 -22.49 22.71
C ALA A 416 -14.34 -22.69 21.21
N LEU A 417 -13.76 -21.86 20.34
CA LEU A 417 -13.93 -22.01 18.89
C LEU A 417 -12.92 -23.02 18.33
N PRO A 418 -13.35 -24.02 17.54
CA PRO A 418 -12.42 -24.83 16.77
C PRO A 418 -11.54 -23.92 15.91
N LEU A 419 -10.25 -24.22 15.84
CA LEU A 419 -9.29 -23.42 15.07
C LEU A 419 -9.72 -23.27 13.60
N ALA A 420 -10.42 -24.26 13.06
CA ALA A 420 -10.95 -24.29 11.69
C ALA A 420 -12.03 -23.21 11.42
N ASN A 421 -12.80 -22.81 12.44
CA ASN A 421 -13.87 -21.82 12.33
C ASN A 421 -13.48 -20.47 12.96
N SER A 422 -12.20 -20.28 13.26
CA SER A 422 -11.67 -19.08 13.89
C SER A 422 -10.84 -18.27 12.89
N TYR A 423 -11.16 -16.98 12.75
CA TYR A 423 -10.31 -16.04 12.03
C TYR A 423 -9.41 -15.28 13.00
N ILE A 424 -8.09 -15.45 12.83
CA ILE A 424 -7.07 -14.71 13.58
C ILE A 424 -6.44 -13.68 12.63
N PRO A 425 -6.72 -12.37 12.79
CA PRO A 425 -6.14 -11.33 11.95
C PRO A 425 -4.61 -11.37 11.96
N ARG A 426 -4.00 -11.43 10.77
CA ARG A 426 -2.57 -11.21 10.59
C ARG A 426 -2.35 -9.75 10.21
N VAL A 427 -1.56 -9.05 11.00
CA VAL A 427 -1.38 -7.60 10.86
C VAL A 427 0.10 -7.30 10.68
N TYR A 428 0.41 -6.54 9.63
CA TYR A 428 1.75 -6.13 9.24
C TYR A 428 1.91 -4.63 9.36
N LYS A 429 3.10 -4.18 9.78
CA LYS A 429 3.44 -2.76 9.75
C LYS A 429 4.29 -2.44 8.54
N CYS A 430 3.81 -1.51 7.71
CA CYS A 430 4.48 -1.05 6.51
C CYS A 430 5.44 0.09 6.85
N LEU A 431 6.71 -0.18 6.66
CA LEU A 431 7.86 0.63 6.98
C LEU A 431 8.49 1.14 5.68
N THR A 432 9.06 2.33 5.72
CA THR A 432 9.86 2.87 4.61
C THR A 432 11.24 3.24 5.10
N TRP A 433 12.27 3.02 4.28
CA TRP A 433 13.65 3.29 4.65
C TRP A 433 14.46 3.83 3.47
N GLY A 434 15.58 4.46 3.79
CA GLY A 434 16.49 5.09 2.83
C GLY A 434 17.04 6.39 3.39
N SER A 435 17.83 7.11 2.59
CA SER A 435 18.22 8.47 2.93
C SER A 435 16.99 9.38 3.09
N ILE A 436 17.17 10.55 3.73
CA ILE A 436 16.03 11.45 3.93
C ILE A 436 15.55 11.95 2.58
N GLN A 437 16.48 12.28 1.67
CA GLN A 437 16.19 12.70 0.30
C GLN A 437 15.41 11.64 -0.47
N GLU A 438 15.82 10.37 -0.43
CA GLU A 438 15.12 9.27 -1.12
C GLU A 438 13.69 9.08 -0.60
N CYS A 439 13.45 9.40 0.67
CA CYS A 439 12.13 9.26 1.27
C CYS A 439 11.26 10.52 1.12
N MET A 440 11.77 11.65 0.61
CA MET A 440 11.04 12.93 0.64
C MET A 440 9.69 12.85 -0.07
N GLN A 441 9.64 12.19 -1.22
CA GLN A 441 8.43 12.06 -2.02
C GLN A 441 7.37 11.18 -1.31
N TYR A 442 7.82 10.10 -0.66
CA TYR A 442 6.98 9.28 0.22
C TYR A 442 6.46 10.11 1.40
N LEU A 443 7.32 10.90 2.04
CA LEU A 443 6.96 11.72 3.19
C LEU A 443 5.95 12.81 2.82
N THR A 444 6.08 13.46 1.66
CA THR A 444 5.08 14.42 1.15
C THR A 444 3.70 13.79 1.10
N ARG A 445 3.59 12.56 0.55
CA ARG A 445 2.30 11.83 0.52
C ARG A 445 1.79 11.51 1.92
N ARG A 446 2.66 11.07 2.83
CA ARG A 446 2.27 10.82 4.24
C ARG A 446 1.73 12.08 4.90
N LEU A 447 2.33 13.25 4.67
CA LEU A 447 1.83 14.51 5.23
C LEU A 447 0.44 14.87 4.66
N VAL A 448 0.26 14.76 3.35
CA VAL A 448 -1.03 15.04 2.67
C VAL A 448 -2.11 14.08 3.14
N GLU A 449 -1.84 12.78 3.21
CA GLU A 449 -2.81 11.76 3.63
C GLU A 449 -3.21 11.93 5.11
N ASN A 450 -2.26 12.24 6.00
CA ASN A 450 -2.56 12.49 7.40
C ASN A 450 -3.39 13.77 7.57
N ARG A 451 -3.14 14.80 6.74
CA ARG A 451 -3.99 15.99 6.69
C ARG A 451 -5.41 15.67 6.19
N GLY A 452 -5.55 14.85 5.15
CA GLY A 452 -6.85 14.37 4.65
C GLY A 452 -7.62 13.54 5.68
N ALA A 453 -6.92 12.99 6.68
CA ALA A 453 -7.50 12.27 7.81
C ALA A 453 -7.63 13.11 9.09
N ALA A 454 -7.53 14.44 9.02
CA ALA A 454 -7.53 15.32 10.20
C ALA A 454 -8.78 15.14 11.09
N ASP A 455 -9.96 14.96 10.51
CA ASP A 455 -11.19 14.77 11.32
C ASP A 455 -11.18 13.43 12.06
N ARG A 456 -10.66 12.36 11.44
CA ARG A 456 -10.39 11.08 12.12
C ARG A 456 -9.34 11.28 13.22
N MET A 457 -8.28 12.04 12.96
CA MET A 457 -7.25 12.32 13.96
C MET A 457 -7.80 13.04 15.19
N LYS A 458 -8.80 13.92 15.05
CA LYS A 458 -9.45 14.54 16.22
C LYS A 458 -10.12 13.49 17.10
N VAL A 459 -10.85 12.54 16.49
CA VAL A 459 -11.50 11.44 17.21
C VAL A 459 -10.46 10.50 17.82
N GLY A 460 -9.48 10.05 17.03
CA GLY A 460 -8.40 9.19 17.50
C GLY A 460 -7.61 9.85 18.63
N ALA A 461 -7.26 11.12 18.51
CA ALA A 461 -6.52 11.86 19.54
C ALA A 461 -7.24 11.86 20.90
N ALA A 462 -8.57 11.75 20.95
CA ALA A 462 -9.28 11.59 22.21
C ALA A 462 -8.93 10.27 22.90
N GLU A 463 -8.84 9.16 22.17
CA GLU A 463 -8.45 7.85 22.70
C GLU A 463 -6.98 7.82 23.14
N PHE A 464 -6.09 8.45 22.37
CA PHE A 464 -4.69 8.63 22.76
C PHE A 464 -4.55 9.49 24.02
N ARG A 465 -5.36 10.55 24.16
CA ARG A 465 -5.39 11.39 25.37
C ARG A 465 -5.91 10.60 26.57
N LYS A 466 -7.00 9.83 26.43
CA LYS A 466 -7.53 8.97 27.50
C LYS A 466 -6.46 7.99 28.00
N GLU A 467 -5.75 7.33 27.09
CA GLU A 467 -4.66 6.42 27.46
C GLU A 467 -3.50 7.16 28.15
N LEU A 468 -3.13 8.37 27.69
CA LEU A 468 -2.11 9.17 28.35
C LEU A 468 -2.54 9.59 29.77
N LEU A 469 -3.78 10.06 29.93
CA LEU A 469 -4.37 10.44 31.22
C LEU A 469 -4.41 9.25 32.19
N ARG A 470 -4.76 8.07 31.69
CA ARG A 470 -4.72 6.81 32.45
C ARG A 470 -3.31 6.51 32.98
N ARG A 471 -2.25 6.74 32.17
CA ARG A 471 -0.85 6.51 32.59
C ARG A 471 -0.37 7.46 33.68
N ILE A 472 -0.90 8.68 33.72
CA ILE A 472 -0.56 9.68 34.75
C ILE A 472 -1.52 9.65 35.95
N GLY A 473 -2.41 8.65 36.03
CA GLY A 473 -3.32 8.47 37.17
C GLY A 473 -4.57 9.36 37.16
N ILE A 474 -4.82 10.11 36.08
CA ILE A 474 -6.03 10.93 35.95
C ILE A 474 -7.13 10.05 35.35
N ARG A 475 -8.09 9.61 36.18
CA ARG A 475 -9.32 8.97 35.69
C ARG A 475 -10.15 10.00 34.96
N THR A 476 -10.33 9.83 33.65
CA THR A 476 -11.40 10.52 32.93
C THR A 476 -12.72 9.93 33.42
N GLN A 477 -13.54 10.70 34.13
CA GLN A 477 -14.96 10.37 34.27
C GLN A 477 -15.54 10.33 32.86
N THR A 478 -15.98 9.17 32.41
CA THR A 478 -16.88 9.08 31.26
C THR A 478 -18.14 9.86 31.66
N PRO A 479 -18.63 10.80 30.85
CA PRO A 479 -19.94 11.40 31.10
C PRO A 479 -21.04 10.35 31.12
#